data_AF-A0A224YC38-F1
#
_entry.id   AF-A0A224YC38-F1
#
_cell.length_a   1.000
_cell.length_b   1.000
_cell.length_c   1.000
_cell.angle_alpha   90.00
_cell.angle_beta   90.00
_cell.angle_gamma   90.00
#
_symmetry.space_group_name_H-M   'P 1'
#
loop_
_entity.id
_entity.type
_entity.pdbx_description
1 polymer ?
#
loop_
_entity_poly.entity_id
_entity_poly.type
_entity_poly.pdbx_seq_one_letter_code
_entity_poly.pdbx_strand_id
1 'polypeptide(L)'
;MTPVTTRNHTKPNAVRYYYLPRDMYPKQTQQTSKLMTYDSEEGCAVLATVVVIPKDGLYKACMVVQKRSTVKGNIPDRCNYVYSTYCPDRLPEDTPWDSTCQ
;
A
#
# COMPACT_ATOMS: atom_id res chain seq x y z
N MET A 1 -4.81 4.50 -10.83
CA MET A 1 -4.76 3.15 -10.23
C MET A 1 -5.83 2.28 -10.88
N THR A 2 -5.57 1.01 -11.13
CA THR A 2 -6.53 0.09 -11.80
C THR A 2 -6.77 -1.16 -10.94
N PRO A 3 -8.02 -1.48 -10.54
CA PRO A 3 -8.32 -2.71 -9.82
C PRO A 3 -7.99 -3.95 -10.66
N VAL A 4 -7.42 -4.98 -10.04
CA VAL A 4 -7.11 -6.26 -10.69
C VAL A 4 -7.46 -7.45 -9.80
N THR A 5 -7.82 -8.55 -10.43
CA THR A 5 -8.11 -9.84 -9.77
C THR A 5 -6.89 -10.74 -9.93
N THR A 6 -6.45 -11.36 -8.84
CA THR A 6 -5.25 -12.22 -8.83
C THR A 6 -5.59 -13.64 -8.38
N ARG A 7 -4.85 -14.64 -8.88
CA ARG A 7 -5.04 -16.07 -8.54
C ARG A 7 -6.51 -16.50 -8.75
N ASN A 8 -7.10 -17.16 -7.76
CA ASN A 8 -8.43 -17.78 -7.83
C ASN A 8 -9.54 -16.89 -7.23
N HIS A 9 -9.31 -15.58 -7.10
CA HIS A 9 -10.34 -14.67 -6.60
C HIS A 9 -11.38 -14.39 -7.69
N THR A 10 -12.63 -14.18 -7.29
CA THR A 10 -13.74 -13.83 -8.21
C THR A 10 -14.02 -12.33 -8.26
N LYS A 11 -13.44 -11.55 -7.34
CA LYS A 11 -13.54 -10.10 -7.26
C LYS A 11 -12.15 -9.47 -7.22
N PRO A 12 -12.01 -8.20 -7.66
CA PRO A 12 -10.74 -7.48 -7.54
C PRO A 12 -10.22 -7.50 -6.10
N ASN A 13 -8.96 -7.87 -5.94
CA ASN A 13 -8.29 -8.00 -4.63
C ASN A 13 -6.90 -7.36 -4.62
N ALA A 14 -6.59 -6.60 -5.67
CA ALA A 14 -5.32 -5.92 -5.84
C ALA A 14 -5.53 -4.68 -6.72
N VAL A 15 -4.53 -3.82 -6.73
CA VAL A 15 -4.48 -2.62 -7.55
C VAL A 15 -3.17 -2.57 -8.31
N ARG A 16 -3.24 -2.14 -9.57
CA ARG A 16 -2.09 -1.94 -10.44
C ARG A 16 -1.87 -0.44 -10.65
N TYR A 17 -0.66 0.05 -10.43
CA TYR A 17 -0.32 1.46 -10.56
C TYR A 17 1.18 1.70 -10.75
N TYR A 18 1.53 2.92 -11.13
CA TYR A 18 2.90 3.44 -11.14
C TYR A 18 3.15 4.15 -9.82
N TYR A 19 4.14 3.73 -9.05
CA TYR A 19 4.41 4.29 -7.72
C TYR A 19 4.97 5.71 -7.81
N LEU A 20 5.95 5.92 -8.69
CA LEU A 20 6.56 7.22 -8.96
C LEU A 20 5.95 7.93 -10.17
N PRO A 21 6.04 9.28 -10.24
CA PRO A 21 5.67 10.06 -11.42
C PRO A 21 6.37 9.57 -12.69
N ARG A 22 5.62 9.39 -13.78
CA ARG A 22 6.13 8.74 -15.01
C ARG A 22 7.04 9.64 -15.83
N ASP A 23 6.82 10.94 -15.76
CA ASP A 23 7.65 11.98 -16.36
C ASP A 23 9.06 11.98 -15.76
N MET A 24 9.17 11.81 -14.44
CA MET A 24 10.46 11.71 -13.75
C MET A 24 11.08 10.31 -13.83
N TYR A 25 10.25 9.26 -13.87
CA TYR A 25 10.70 7.85 -13.85
C TYR A 25 10.08 7.03 -15.00
N PRO A 26 10.43 7.33 -16.27
CA PRO A 26 9.77 6.74 -17.44
C PRO A 26 10.01 5.24 -17.61
N LYS A 27 11.09 4.71 -17.02
CA LYS A 27 11.44 3.28 -17.09
C LYS A 27 10.77 2.43 -16.00
N GLN A 28 10.04 3.05 -15.07
CA GLN A 28 9.32 2.32 -14.02
C GLN A 28 8.27 1.40 -14.64
N THR A 29 8.17 0.17 -14.14
CA THR A 29 7.09 -0.76 -14.47
C THR A 29 5.91 -0.59 -13.51
N GLN A 30 4.71 -0.97 -13.96
CA GLN A 30 3.57 -0.99 -13.07
C GLN A 30 3.78 -2.01 -11.96
N GLN A 31 3.48 -1.60 -10.73
CA GLN A 31 3.47 -2.46 -9.56
C GLN A 31 2.06 -3.00 -9.35
N THR A 32 1.96 -4.20 -8.80
CA THR A 32 0.69 -4.79 -8.36
C THR A 32 0.72 -4.94 -6.85
N SER A 33 -0.16 -4.21 -6.16
CA SER A 33 -0.28 -4.25 -4.70
C SER A 33 -1.56 -4.97 -4.33
N LYS A 34 -1.43 -6.01 -3.51
CA LYS A 34 -2.55 -6.84 -3.07
C LYS A 34 -3.18 -6.24 -1.82
N LEU A 35 -4.50 -6.27 -1.76
CA LEU A 35 -5.27 -5.86 -0.60
C LEU A 35 -5.13 -6.93 0.49
N MET A 36 -4.57 -6.54 1.64
CA MET A 36 -4.43 -7.40 2.81
C MET A 36 -5.65 -7.29 3.72
N THR A 37 -6.11 -6.08 3.97
CA THR A 37 -7.35 -5.78 4.69
C THR A 37 -7.91 -4.45 4.21
N TYR A 38 -9.21 -4.26 4.41
CA TYR A 38 -9.83 -2.95 4.28
C TYR A 38 -10.92 -2.80 5.34
N ASP A 39 -11.10 -1.57 5.79
CA ASP A 39 -12.19 -1.14 6.62
C ASP A 39 -12.88 0.04 5.92
N SER A 40 -14.11 -0.17 5.44
CA SER A 40 -14.84 0.91 4.74
C SER A 40 -15.45 1.92 5.70
N GLU A 41 -15.77 1.50 6.92
CA GLU A 41 -16.42 2.33 7.92
C GLU A 41 -15.40 3.33 8.47
N GLU A 42 -14.29 2.82 9.01
CA GLU A 42 -13.17 3.62 9.52
C GLU A 42 -12.28 4.19 8.39
N GLY A 43 -12.49 3.71 7.16
CA GLY A 43 -11.85 4.25 5.96
C GLY A 43 -10.35 4.01 5.91
N CYS A 44 -9.90 2.77 6.10
CA CYS A 44 -8.51 2.37 5.96
C CYS A 44 -8.34 1.13 5.07
N ALA A 45 -7.15 0.97 4.49
CA ALA A 45 -6.76 -0.26 3.83
C ALA A 45 -5.26 -0.52 3.98
N VAL A 46 -4.89 -1.79 3.99
CA VAL A 46 -3.49 -2.22 3.96
C VAL A 46 -3.21 -2.91 2.64
N LEU A 47 -2.19 -2.44 1.94
CA LEU A 47 -1.74 -2.95 0.66
C LEU A 47 -0.33 -3.53 0.81
N ALA A 48 -0.05 -4.63 0.10
CA ALA A 48 1.28 -5.22 0.04
C ALA A 48 1.75 -5.42 -1.40
N THR A 49 2.97 -4.98 -1.66
CA THR A 49 3.64 -5.06 -2.96
C THR A 49 4.91 -5.88 -2.81
N VAL A 50 5.13 -6.83 -3.71
CA VAL A 50 6.45 -7.46 -3.84
C VAL A 50 7.25 -6.61 -4.83
N VAL A 51 8.32 -6.00 -4.35
CA VAL A 51 9.25 -5.18 -5.14
C VAL A 51 10.58 -5.91 -5.29
N VAL A 52 11.23 -5.74 -6.43
CA VAL A 52 12.57 -6.26 -6.68
C VAL A 52 13.56 -5.15 -6.38
N ILE A 53 14.39 -5.33 -5.35
CA ILE A 53 15.48 -4.41 -5.04
C ILE A 53 16.75 -4.98 -5.68
N PRO A 54 17.42 -4.26 -6.60
CA PRO A 54 18.68 -4.71 -7.17
C PRO A 54 19.68 -5.03 -6.06
N LYS A 55 20.32 -6.21 -6.14
CA LYS A 55 21.28 -6.75 -5.15
C LYS A 55 20.68 -7.34 -3.87
N ASP A 56 19.50 -6.90 -3.43
CA ASP A 56 18.87 -7.39 -2.19
C ASP A 56 17.76 -8.43 -2.43
N GLY A 57 17.27 -8.55 -3.68
CA GLY A 57 16.29 -9.56 -4.08
C GLY A 57 14.84 -9.11 -3.93
N LEU A 58 13.95 -10.02 -3.53
CA LEU A 58 12.52 -9.74 -3.39
C LEU A 58 12.21 -9.18 -2.01
N TYR A 59 11.59 -8.00 -1.99
CA TYR A 59 11.16 -7.32 -0.78
C TYR A 59 9.64 -7.14 -0.76
N LYS A 60 9.05 -7.20 0.43
CA LYS A 60 7.62 -6.92 0.62
C LYS A 60 7.47 -5.51 1.20
N ALA A 61 7.07 -4.57 0.34
CA ALA A 61 6.69 -3.23 0.76
C ALA A 61 5.20 -3.23 1.16
N CYS A 62 4.90 -2.68 2.32
CA CYS A 62 3.52 -2.49 2.77
C CYS A 62 3.17 -1.01 2.80
N MET A 63 1.89 -0.70 2.61
CA MET A 63 1.36 0.65 2.73
C MET A 63 0.04 0.61 3.47
N VAL A 64 -0.14 1.54 4.39
CA VAL A 64 -1.44 1.87 4.96
C VAL A 64 -1.97 3.10 4.24
N VAL A 65 -3.21 3.02 3.78
CA VAL A 65 -3.92 4.18 3.23
C VAL A 65 -5.16 4.46 4.08
N GLN A 66 -5.41 5.73 4.36
CA GLN A 66 -6.58 6.21 5.09
C GLN A 66 -7.34 7.23 4.25
N LYS A 67 -8.65 7.37 4.48
CA LYS A 67 -9.43 8.48 3.94
C LYS A 67 -8.88 9.80 4.51
N ARG A 68 -8.94 10.87 3.71
CA ARG A 68 -8.57 12.23 4.15
C ARG A 68 -9.29 12.67 5.43
N SER A 69 -10.50 12.18 5.67
CA SER A 69 -11.28 12.47 6.88
C SER A 69 -10.75 11.76 8.13
N THR A 70 -10.02 10.65 7.99
CA THR A 70 -9.58 9.79 9.11
C THR A 70 -8.07 9.77 9.33
N VAL A 71 -7.30 10.30 8.39
CA VAL A 71 -5.82 10.35 8.44
C VAL A 71 -5.24 11.29 9.51
N LYS A 72 -6.05 12.21 10.07
CA LYS A 72 -5.63 13.02 11.24
C LYS A 72 -5.60 12.23 12.56
N GLY A 73 -6.17 11.01 12.58
CA GLY A 73 -6.17 10.12 13.72
C GLY A 73 -5.13 9.00 13.59
N ASN A 74 -5.03 8.18 14.63
CA ASN A 74 -4.29 6.92 14.58
C ASN A 74 -4.82 6.04 13.42
N ILE A 75 -3.97 5.17 12.88
CA ILE A 75 -4.41 4.13 11.95
C ILE A 75 -5.50 3.30 12.66
N PRO A 76 -6.68 3.08 12.05
CA PRO A 76 -7.74 2.30 12.68
C PRO A 76 -7.25 0.90 13.07
N ASP A 77 -7.69 0.43 14.24
CA ASP A 77 -7.15 -0.77 14.92
C ASP A 77 -7.04 -1.99 14.00
N ARG A 78 -8.06 -2.22 13.16
CA ARG A 78 -8.07 -3.34 12.22
C ARG A 78 -6.94 -3.27 11.19
N CYS A 79 -6.70 -2.09 10.62
CA CYS A 79 -5.60 -1.90 9.68
C CYS A 79 -4.25 -1.89 10.39
N ASN A 80 -4.18 -1.26 11.56
CA ASN A 80 -2.96 -1.21 12.37
C ASN A 80 -2.51 -2.63 12.75
N TYR A 81 -3.43 -3.47 13.23
CA TYR A 81 -3.15 -4.86 13.57
C TYR A 81 -2.61 -5.66 12.37
N VAL A 82 -3.26 -5.56 11.20
CA VAL A 82 -2.82 -6.28 10.00
C VAL A 82 -1.46 -5.76 9.53
N TYR A 83 -1.24 -4.45 9.56
CA TYR A 83 0.02 -3.85 9.17
C TYR A 83 1.14 -4.30 10.11
N SER A 84 1.03 -4.09 11.41
CA SER A 84 2.07 -4.45 12.39
C SER A 84 2.35 -5.96 12.44
N THR A 85 1.33 -6.80 12.23
CA THR A 85 1.49 -8.27 12.25
C THR A 85 2.19 -8.80 11.00
N TYR A 86 1.84 -8.26 9.83
CA TYR A 86 2.23 -8.86 8.56
C TYR A 86 3.25 -8.03 7.78
N CYS A 87 3.63 -6.85 8.22
CA CYS A 87 4.58 -5.98 7.55
C CYS A 87 5.78 -5.68 8.46
N PRO A 88 6.64 -6.68 8.75
CA PRO A 88 7.74 -6.51 9.69
C PRO A 88 8.77 -5.52 9.16
N ASP A 89 9.13 -4.56 10.01
CA ASP A 89 10.05 -3.47 9.69
C ASP A 89 11.47 -3.98 9.47
N ARG A 90 11.88 -4.01 8.20
CA ARG A 90 13.30 -4.09 7.83
C ARG A 90 13.86 -2.74 7.40
N LEU A 91 12.98 -1.79 7.11
CA LEU A 91 13.30 -0.44 6.69
C LEU A 91 12.48 0.53 7.55
N PRO A 92 12.97 1.75 7.78
CA PRO A 92 12.20 2.77 8.48
C PRO A 92 10.84 2.96 7.82
N GLU A 93 9.80 3.10 8.64
CA GLU A 93 8.49 3.54 8.15
C GLU A 93 8.61 4.92 7.53
N ASP A 94 8.03 5.08 6.34
CA ASP A 94 7.86 6.38 5.71
C ASP A 94 6.42 6.84 5.92
N THR A 95 6.24 8.08 6.38
CA THR A 95 4.92 8.70 6.55
C THR A 95 4.84 9.88 5.58
N PRO A 96 4.57 9.62 4.29
CA PRO A 96 4.60 10.67 3.26
C PRO A 96 3.42 11.64 3.34
N TRP A 97 2.43 11.38 4.21
CA TRP A 97 1.28 12.25 4.41
C TRP A 97 1.42 13.06 5.69
N ASP A 98 1.14 14.36 5.61
CA ASP A 98 0.96 15.22 6.78
C ASP A 98 -0.24 16.17 6.63
N SER A 99 -0.58 16.86 7.72
CA SER A 99 -1.72 17.78 7.76
C SER A 99 -1.60 19.01 6.84
N THR A 100 -0.41 19.26 6.28
CA THR A 100 -0.11 20.35 5.35
C THR A 100 -0.27 19.96 3.87
N CYS A 101 -0.39 18.66 3.59
CA CYS A 101 -0.67 18.14 2.25
C CYS A 101 -2.07 18.57 1.77
N GLN A 102 -2.15 19.23 0.60
CA GLN A 102 -3.40 19.78 0.03
C GLN A 102 -4.31 18.75 -0.64
#